data_AF-A0A2D0HDJ9-F1
#
_entry.id   AF-A0A2D0HDJ9-F1
#
_cell.length_a   1.000
_cell.length_b   1.000
_cell.length_c   1.000
_cell.angle_alpha   90.00
_cell.angle_beta   90.00
_cell.angle_gamma   90.00
#
_symmetry.space_group_name_H-M   'P 1'
#
loop_
_entity.id
_entity.type
_entity.pdbx_description
1 polymer ?
#
loop_
_entity_poly.entity_id
_entity_poly.type
_entity_poly.pdbx_seq_one_letter_code
_entity_poly.pdbx_strand_id
1 'polypeptide(L)'
;MKISTEAFASIKGKSGIYAISHISSGKVYIGSSKNLLKRWMQHKALLKKGTHHSWKLQADWNAYGENSFDIFILEEVEKHSDLC
;
A
#
# COMPACT_ATOMS: atom_id res chain seq x y z
N MET A 1 7.23 6.94 -7.85
CA MET A 1 5.92 6.77 -7.21
C MET A 1 5.29 8.13 -6.93
N LYS A 2 4.15 8.47 -7.56
CA LYS A 2 3.51 9.79 -7.44
C LYS A 2 2.19 9.65 -6.68
N ILE A 3 2.19 9.91 -5.37
CA ILE A 3 0.97 10.31 -4.69
C ILE A 3 1.05 11.82 -4.62
N SER A 4 0.13 12.53 -5.29
CA SER A 4 0.09 13.99 -5.19
C SER A 4 -0.20 14.37 -3.74
N THR A 5 0.35 15.50 -3.30
CA THR A 5 0.16 16.00 -1.94
C THR A 5 -1.31 16.17 -1.56
N GLU A 6 -2.21 16.38 -2.53
CA GLU A 6 -3.66 16.43 -2.27
C GLU A 6 -4.24 15.05 -1.90
N ALA A 7 -3.80 13.99 -2.58
CA ALA A 7 -4.23 12.63 -2.28
C ALA A 7 -3.81 12.20 -0.86
N PHE A 8 -2.63 12.65 -0.40
CA PHE A 8 -2.16 12.41 0.97
C PHE A 8 -3.07 13.01 2.06
N ALA A 9 -3.64 14.19 1.81
CA ALA A 9 -4.56 14.82 2.74
C ALA A 9 -5.92 14.10 2.76
N SER A 10 -6.40 13.67 1.59
CA SER A 10 -7.70 13.02 1.42
C SER A 10 -7.79 11.64 2.12
N ILE A 11 -6.69 10.88 2.14
CA ILE A 11 -6.66 9.51 2.69
C ILE A 11 -6.29 9.43 4.19
N LYS A 12 -5.99 10.57 4.81
CA LYS A 12 -5.55 10.62 6.21
C LYS A 12 -6.70 10.23 7.14
N GLY A 13 -6.49 9.17 7.92
CA GLY A 13 -7.51 8.67 8.85
C GLY A 13 -8.60 7.81 8.21
N LYS A 14 -8.47 7.46 6.93
CA LYS A 14 -9.41 6.58 6.22
C LYS A 14 -9.09 5.11 6.46
N SER A 15 -10.13 4.31 6.62
CA SER A 15 -10.09 2.84 6.61
C SER A 15 -10.50 2.29 5.25
N GLY A 16 -10.08 1.08 4.90
CA GLY A 16 -10.45 0.46 3.64
C GLY A 16 -9.53 -0.65 3.16
N ILE A 17 -9.71 -1.01 1.89
CA ILE A 17 -8.92 -1.99 1.14
C ILE A 17 -8.02 -1.25 0.14
N TYR A 18 -6.76 -1.66 0.06
CA TYR A 18 -5.76 -1.10 -0.85
C TYR A 18 -5.00 -2.19 -1.59
N ALA A 19 -4.39 -1.80 -2.70
CA ALA A 19 -3.54 -2.63 -3.54
C ALA A 19 -2.18 -1.97 -3.77
N ILE A 20 -1.09 -2.74 -3.64
CA ILE A 20 0.25 -2.36 -4.12
C ILE A 20 0.52 -3.18 -5.38
N SER A 21 0.61 -2.53 -6.53
CA SER A 21 0.73 -3.18 -7.84
C SER A 21 2.10 -2.94 -8.44
N HIS A 22 2.72 -3.98 -8.99
CA HIS A 22 3.90 -3.86 -9.84
C HIS A 22 3.47 -3.52 -11.26
N ILE A 23 3.80 -2.31 -11.71
CA ILE A 23 3.27 -1.67 -12.93
C ILE A 23 3.46 -2.57 -14.16
N SER A 24 4.66 -3.11 -14.36
CA SER A 24 4.99 -3.87 -15.57
C SER A 24 4.46 -5.29 -15.59
N SER A 25 4.34 -5.95 -14.43
CA SER A 25 3.93 -7.36 -14.37
C SER A 25 2.45 -7.57 -14.07
N GLY A 26 1.76 -6.54 -13.57
CA GLY A 26 0.39 -6.66 -13.08
C GLY A 26 0.23 -7.47 -11.78
N LYS A 27 1.32 -7.92 -11.14
CA LYS A 27 1.25 -8.56 -9.82
C LYS A 27 0.75 -7.56 -8.78
N VAL A 28 -0.18 -8.00 -7.93
CA VAL A 28 -0.81 -7.16 -6.92
C VAL A 28 -0.70 -7.79 -5.53
N TYR A 29 -0.36 -6.97 -4.55
CA TYR A 29 -0.57 -7.26 -3.12
C TYR A 29 -1.80 -6.51 -2.64
N ILE A 30 -2.77 -7.21 -2.04
CA ILE A 30 -3.99 -6.63 -1.48
C ILE A 30 -3.91 -6.67 0.05
N GLY A 31 -4.30 -5.58 0.71
CA GLY A 31 -4.44 -5.53 2.15
C GLY A 31 -5.60 -4.64 2.58
N SER A 32 -6.05 -4.82 3.81
CA SER A 32 -7.00 -3.93 4.47
C SER A 32 -6.32 -3.19 5.62
N SER A 33 -6.86 -2.03 5.98
CA SER A 33 -6.39 -1.29 7.14
C SER A 33 -7.46 -0.37 7.71
N LYS A 34 -7.40 -0.19 9.02
CA LYS A 34 -8.14 0.84 9.76
C LYS A 34 -7.57 2.25 9.55
N ASN A 35 -6.34 2.34 9.07
CA ASN A 35 -5.69 3.59 8.69
C ASN A 35 -4.78 3.33 7.48
N LEU A 36 -5.28 3.65 6.28
CA LEU A 36 -4.61 3.40 5.01
C LEU A 36 -3.25 4.12 4.92
N LEU A 37 -3.21 5.38 5.34
CA LEU A 37 -1.99 6.18 5.30
C LEU A 37 -0.88 5.61 6.18
N LYS A 38 -1.18 5.32 7.45
CA LYS A 38 -0.23 4.74 8.40
C LYS A 38 0.26 3.38 7.89
N ARG A 39 -0.65 2.56 7.36
CA ARG A 39 -0.34 1.24 6.82
C ARG A 39 0.60 1.31 5.63
N TRP A 40 0.34 2.24 4.71
CA TRP A 40 1.20 2.48 3.56
C TRP A 40 2.61 2.92 4.00
N MET A 41 2.74 3.90 4.90
CA MET A 41 4.04 4.33 5.41
C MET A 41 4.82 3.19 6.05
N GLN A 42 4.14 2.34 6.85
CA GLN A 42 4.75 1.16 7.47
C GLN A 42 5.26 0.17 6.41
N HIS A 43 4.44 -0.13 5.39
CA HIS A 43 4.85 -1.01 4.30
C HIS A 43 6.08 -0.48 3.56
N LYS A 44 6.07 0.80 3.17
CA LYS A 44 7.18 1.45 2.50
C LYS A 44 8.46 1.42 3.34
N ALA A 45 8.37 1.68 4.65
CA ALA A 45 9.50 1.59 5.56
C ALA A 45 10.05 0.16 5.66
N LEU A 46 9.18 -0.85 5.81
CA LEU A 46 9.58 -2.25 5.87
C LEU A 46 10.21 -2.75 4.56
N LEU A 47 9.63 -2.37 3.41
CA LEU A 47 10.16 -2.72 2.09
C LEU A 47 11.55 -2.12 1.85
N LYS A 48 11.75 -0.86 2.24
CA LYS A 48 13.07 -0.20 2.20
C LYS A 48 14.09 -0.87 3.13
N LYS A 49 13.65 -1.37 4.28
CA LYS A 49 14.51 -2.08 5.24
C LYS A 49 14.79 -3.54 4.81
N GLY A 50 14.02 -4.10 3.88
CA GLY A 50 14.12 -5.51 3.52
C GLY A 50 13.43 -6.47 4.50
N THR A 51 12.55 -5.96 5.37
CA THR A 51 11.93 -6.72 6.47
C THR A 51 10.42 -6.78 6.36
N HIS A 52 9.87 -6.67 5.15
CA HIS A 52 8.43 -6.80 4.93
C HIS A 52 7.98 -8.26 5.09
N HIS A 53 6.80 -8.47 5.68
CA HIS A 53 6.29 -9.80 6.00
C HIS A 53 5.95 -10.64 4.76
N SER A 54 5.62 -10.01 3.63
CA SER A 54 5.40 -10.68 2.35
C SER A 54 6.72 -10.81 1.62
N TRP A 55 7.35 -11.98 1.75
CA TRP A 55 8.61 -12.29 1.07
C TRP A 55 8.51 -12.12 -0.46
N LYS A 56 7.35 -12.43 -1.05
CA LYS A 56 7.10 -12.26 -2.50
C LYS A 56 7.16 -10.79 -2.90
N LEU A 57 6.44 -9.94 -2.18
CA LEU A 57 6.44 -8.50 -2.44
C LEU A 57 7.82 -7.89 -2.16
N GLN A 58 8.50 -8.34 -1.11
CA GLN A 58 9.85 -7.89 -0.80
C GLN A 58 10.85 -8.27 -1.90
N ALA A 59 10.77 -9.49 -2.44
CA ALA A 59 11.62 -9.94 -3.53
C ALA A 59 11.39 -9.14 -4.81
N ASP A 60 10.11 -8.94 -5.19
CA ASP A 60 9.77 -8.10 -6.35
C ASP A 60 10.23 -6.64 -6.11
N TRP A 61 10.04 -6.09 -4.90
CA TRP A 61 10.49 -4.74 -4.55
C TRP A 61 12.01 -4.57 -4.66
N ASN A 62 12.78 -5.56 -4.19
CA ASN A 62 14.23 -5.54 -4.29
C ASN A 62 14.70 -5.64 -5.75
N ALA A 63 13.99 -6.39 -6.59
CA ALA A 63 14.33 -6.58 -7.99
C ALA A 63 14.06 -5.34 -8.86
N TYR A 64 12.91 -4.68 -8.65
CA TYR A 64 12.43 -3.62 -9.55
C TYR A 64 12.50 -2.21 -8.95
N GLY A 65 12.69 -2.09 -7.64
CA GLY A 65 12.77 -0.82 -6.92
C GLY A 65 11.43 -0.10 -6.77
N GLU A 66 11.40 0.90 -5.88
CA GLU A 66 10.19 1.64 -5.47
C GLU A 66 9.41 2.27 -6.64
N ASN A 67 10.10 2.74 -7.68
CA ASN A 67 9.45 3.43 -8.80
C ASN A 67 8.64 2.52 -9.72
N SER A 68 8.79 1.20 -9.57
CA SER A 68 8.06 0.21 -10.37
C SER A 68 6.72 -0.17 -9.75
N PHE A 69 6.37 0.40 -8.59
CA PHE A 69 5.13 0.09 -7.87
C PHE A 69 4.24 1.31 -7.69
N ASP A 70 2.93 1.07 -7.82
CA ASP A 70 1.88 2.02 -7.49
C ASP A 70 0.97 1.49 -6.39
N ILE A 71 0.30 2.41 -5.68
CA ILE A 71 -0.70 2.08 -4.67
C ILE A 71 -2.07 2.61 -5.09
N PHE A 72 -3.08 1.78 -4.91
CA PHE A 72 -4.47 2.08 -5.21
C PHE A 72 -5.32 1.84 -3.98
N ILE A 73 -6.34 2.67 -3.77
CA ILE A 73 -7.42 2.39 -2.83
C ILE A 73 -8.52 1.71 -3.64
N LEU A 74 -8.88 0.50 -3.23
CA LEU A 74 -9.93 -0.28 -3.90
C LEU A 74 -11.30 0.02 -3.29
N GLU A 75 -11.34 0.24 -1.97
CA GLU A 75 -12.58 0.50 -1.24
C GLU A 75 -12.27 1.34 0.00
N GLU A 76 -13.02 2.42 0.21
CA GLU A 76 -13.02 3.18 1.47
C GLU A 76 -14.17 2.69 2.35
N VAL A 77 -13.90 2.48 3.64
CA VAL A 77 -14.90 2.05 4.61
C VAL A 77 -15.05 3.14 5.66
N GLU A 78 -16.26 3.69 5.84
CA GLU A 78 -16.54 4.77 6.80
C GLU A 78 -16.77 4.27 8.24
N LYS A 79 -17.24 3.02 8.40
CA LYS A 79 -17.53 2.43 9.71
C LYS A 79 -16.68 1.21 9.98
N HIS A 80 -15.99 1.28 11.11
CA HIS A 80 -15.00 0.33 11.59
C HIS A 80 -15.54 -1.10 11.86
N SER A 81 -16.86 -1.30 11.82
CA SER A 81 -17.55 -2.58 12.11
C SER A 81 -17.33 -3.65 11.05
N ASP A 82 -16.90 -3.26 9.84
CA ASP A 82 -16.97 -4.15 8.68
C ASP A 82 -15.58 -4.69 8.28
N LEU A 83 -14.54 -4.29 9.00
CA LEU A 83 -13.18 -4.79 8.83
C LEU A 83 -12.84 -5.73 10.00
N CYS A 84 -12.91 -7.03 9.72
CA CYS A 84 -12.58 -8.14 10.65
C CYS A 84 -11.28 -7.88 11.43
#